data_AF-A0A7S2ATJ2-F1
#
_entry.id   AF-A0A7S2ATJ2-F1
#
_cell.length_a   1.000
_cell.length_b   1.000
_cell.length_c   1.000
_cell.angle_alpha   90.00
_cell.angle_beta   90.00
_cell.angle_gamma   90.00
#
_symmetry.space_group_name_H-M   'P 1'
#
loop_
_entity.id
_entity.type
_entity.pdbx_description
1 polymer ?
#
loop_
_entity_poly.entity_id
_entity_poly.type
_entity_poly.pdbx_seq_one_letter_code
_entity_poly.pdbx_strand_id
1 'polypeptide(L)'
;SSVNEGESFQNFRFMFVEEEPVFDTRNPLAGSSLREKRMDAEIEHLEALLKQEEEAVKEEQTALNEARQELDIIMDETHEARKLSGEEQKDVSDKREELDRSEYLLEARQVKLVSELQSIYPISSIDDPHDDKTHWIIRDLVLTNPIQDMKDDERLASALGYITHLLVMLSKYLEVSLRYKLEFSASRSHIRDRVASSAGRDNVYPLYRIGGDKSRFEEGLRLLNCDIKQVLWSRSVKYDEKAHMLKNLKRFFDNDMFLPV
;
A
#
# COMPACT_ATOMS: atom_id res chain seq x y z
N SER A 1 6.85 26.07 -24.55
CA SER A 1 5.74 26.39 -25.47
C SER A 1 5.12 27.68 -24.96
N SER A 2 5.65 28.84 -25.34
CA SER A 2 5.40 29.55 -26.62
C SER A 2 4.23 30.52 -26.50
N VAL A 3 4.52 31.76 -26.10
CA VAL A 3 3.78 33.00 -26.38
C VAL A 3 4.89 34.08 -26.31
N ASN A 4 5.47 34.67 -27.36
CA ASN A 4 5.08 35.06 -28.71
C ASN A 4 3.93 36.06 -28.78
N GLU A 5 4.18 37.27 -28.28
CA GLU A 5 3.52 38.49 -28.72
C GLU A 5 4.61 39.54 -28.99
N GLY A 6 5.22 39.39 -30.16
CA GLY A 6 6.03 40.41 -30.80
C GLY A 6 5.16 41.20 -31.78
N GLU A 7 5.41 42.51 -31.78
CA GLU A 7 5.30 43.41 -32.93
C GLU A 7 3.94 43.54 -33.61
N SER A 8 3.21 44.60 -33.23
CA SER A 8 2.29 45.26 -34.16
C SER A 8 2.29 46.78 -33.97
N PHE A 9 3.46 47.40 -34.14
CA PHE A 9 3.50 48.83 -34.49
C PHE A 9 3.23 48.94 -35.98
N GLN A 10 1.95 49.02 -36.33
CA GLN A 10 1.55 49.43 -37.67
C GLN A 10 2.02 50.86 -37.89
N ASN A 11 2.97 51.00 -38.82
CA ASN A 11 3.36 52.23 -39.48
C ASN A 11 2.11 52.96 -40.01
N PHE A 12 1.54 53.86 -39.22
CA PHE A 12 0.62 54.88 -39.72
C PHE A 12 1.42 55.98 -40.39
N ARG A 13 1.78 55.68 -41.64
CA ARG A 13 2.24 56.65 -42.63
C ARG A 13 1.06 57.56 -42.98
N PHE A 14 0.85 58.61 -42.20
CA PHE A 14 0.08 59.76 -42.68
C PHE A 14 0.99 60.62 -43.55
N MET A 15 0.87 60.40 -44.86
CA MET A 15 1.29 61.35 -45.89
C MET A 15 0.53 62.66 -45.64
N PHE A 16 1.21 63.66 -45.07
CA PHE A 16 0.81 65.04 -45.29
C PHE A 16 1.14 65.37 -46.75
N VAL A 17 0.10 65.39 -47.57
CA VAL A 17 0.13 66.03 -48.89
C VAL A 17 0.29 67.53 -48.60
N GLU A 18 1.50 68.05 -48.80
CA GLU A 18 1.75 69.48 -48.89
C GLU A 18 1.13 69.98 -50.21
N GLU A 19 -0.13 70.40 -50.16
CA GLU A 19 -0.60 71.45 -51.06
C GLU A 19 -0.27 72.79 -50.41
N GLU A 20 0.78 73.47 -50.90
CA GLU A 20 1.02 74.87 -50.57
C GLU A 20 -0.04 75.76 -51.24
N PRO A 21 -0.86 76.54 -50.51
CA PRO A 21 -1.49 77.70 -51.10
C PRO A 21 -0.54 78.89 -50.98
N VAL A 22 -0.24 79.45 -52.15
CA VAL A 22 0.38 80.74 -52.44
C VAL A 22 0.22 81.75 -51.29
N PHE A 23 1.35 82.15 -50.71
CA PHE A 23 1.43 83.25 -49.75
C PHE A 23 0.99 84.57 -50.42
N ASP A 24 -0.18 85.09 -50.03
CA ASP A 24 -0.55 86.48 -50.31
C ASP A 24 0.17 87.41 -49.33
N THR A 25 1.11 88.20 -49.85
CA THR A 25 2.04 89.06 -49.09
C THR A 25 1.41 90.35 -48.56
N ARG A 26 0.22 90.25 -47.95
CA ARG A 26 -0.49 91.39 -47.34
C ARG A 26 -0.93 91.07 -45.92
N ASN A 27 0.05 90.90 -45.00
CA ASN A 27 0.02 91.32 -43.58
C ASN A 27 0.99 90.45 -42.72
N PRO A 28 2.21 90.93 -42.39
CA PRO A 28 3.22 90.14 -41.68
C PRO A 28 2.90 89.88 -40.19
N LEU A 29 1.93 90.58 -39.61
CA LEU A 29 1.52 90.45 -38.19
C LEU A 29 0.51 89.31 -37.95
N ALA A 30 -0.18 88.84 -38.99
CA ALA A 30 -1.14 87.74 -38.88
C ALA A 30 -0.45 86.36 -38.83
N GLY A 31 0.69 86.21 -39.52
CA GLY A 31 1.45 84.95 -39.57
C GLY A 31 2.23 84.63 -38.29
N SER A 32 2.67 85.65 -37.53
CA SER A 32 3.31 85.45 -36.22
C SER A 32 2.29 85.05 -35.15
N SER A 33 1.12 85.70 -35.12
CA SER A 33 0.02 85.35 -34.20
C SER A 33 -0.56 83.96 -34.46
N LEU A 34 -0.60 83.51 -35.72
CA LEU A 34 -1.02 82.15 -36.06
C LEU A 34 0.02 81.09 -35.69
N ARG A 35 1.32 81.39 -35.80
CA ARG A 35 2.39 80.49 -35.34
C ARG A 35 2.44 80.35 -33.83
N GLU A 36 2.27 81.45 -33.10
CA GLU A 36 2.25 81.48 -31.63
C GLU A 36 1.07 80.65 -31.11
N LYS A 37 -0.14 80.88 -31.64
CA LYS A 37 -1.33 80.06 -31.32
C LYS A 37 -1.19 78.59 -31.68
N ARG A 38 -0.45 78.27 -32.75
CA ARG A 38 -0.19 76.89 -33.16
C ARG A 38 0.80 76.21 -32.22
N MET A 39 1.79 76.95 -31.74
CA MET A 39 2.79 76.49 -30.77
C MET A 39 2.15 76.31 -29.38
N ASP A 40 1.27 77.22 -28.96
CA ASP A 40 0.50 77.10 -27.72
C ASP A 40 -0.44 75.88 -27.76
N ALA A 41 -1.12 75.65 -28.88
CA ALA A 41 -1.96 74.46 -29.05
C ALA A 41 -1.15 73.15 -29.08
N GLU A 42 0.07 73.17 -29.62
CA GLU A 42 0.99 72.02 -29.60
C GLU A 42 1.48 71.74 -28.16
N ILE A 43 1.80 72.79 -27.39
CA ILE A 43 2.19 72.67 -25.98
C ILE A 43 1.03 72.11 -25.16
N GLU A 44 -0.18 72.63 -25.34
CA GLU A 44 -1.38 72.17 -24.62
C GLU A 44 -1.71 70.70 -24.97
N HIS A 45 -1.51 70.29 -26.22
CA HIS A 45 -1.65 68.89 -26.63
C HIS A 45 -0.58 67.98 -26.03
N LEU A 46 0.68 68.42 -26.00
CA LEU A 46 1.78 67.69 -25.38
C LEU A 46 1.61 67.58 -23.87
N GLU A 47 1.15 68.62 -23.19
CA GLU A 47 0.84 68.60 -21.76
C GLU A 47 -0.30 67.62 -21.45
N ALA A 48 -1.32 67.55 -22.30
CA ALA A 48 -2.40 66.57 -22.17
C ALA A 48 -1.90 65.13 -22.35
N LEU A 49 -1.03 64.88 -23.34
CA LEU A 49 -0.40 63.58 -23.56
C LEU A 49 0.51 63.18 -22.40
N LEU A 50 1.32 64.11 -21.90
CA LEU A 50 2.24 63.86 -20.78
C LEU A 50 1.46 63.54 -19.51
N LYS A 51 0.35 64.23 -19.27
CA LYS A 51 -0.57 63.93 -18.16
C LYS A 51 -1.23 62.56 -18.30
N GLN A 52 -1.63 62.17 -19.51
CA GLN A 52 -2.19 60.85 -19.78
C GLN A 52 -1.15 59.73 -19.52
N GLU A 53 0.09 59.92 -19.96
CA GLU A 53 1.19 58.99 -19.67
C GLU A 53 1.52 58.93 -18.17
N GLU A 54 1.52 60.07 -17.46
CA GLU A 54 1.71 60.09 -16.01
C GLU A 54 0.60 59.37 -15.23
N GLU A 55 -0.65 59.45 -15.71
CA GLU A 55 -1.78 58.72 -15.16
C GLU A 55 -1.64 57.21 -15.42
N ALA A 56 -1.29 56.81 -16.64
CA ALA A 56 -1.05 55.41 -17.00
C ALA A 56 0.09 54.77 -16.18
N VAL A 57 1.21 55.49 -16.00
CA VAL A 57 2.35 55.03 -15.19
C VAL A 57 1.96 54.87 -13.72
N LYS A 58 1.11 55.75 -13.17
CA LYS A 58 0.62 55.63 -11.79
C LYS A 58 -0.27 54.42 -11.62
N GLU A 59 -1.18 54.17 -12.56
CA GLU A 59 -2.04 52.98 -12.57
C GLU A 59 -1.21 51.70 -12.63
N GLU A 60 -0.21 51.64 -13.52
CA GLU A 60 0.71 50.51 -13.61
C GLU A 60 1.50 50.32 -12.31
N GLN A 61 1.99 51.41 -11.69
CA GLN A 61 2.72 51.35 -10.42
C GLN A 61 1.83 50.84 -9.27
N THR A 62 0.55 51.22 -9.24
CA THR A 62 -0.41 50.71 -8.25
C THR A 62 -0.69 49.22 -8.46
N ALA A 63 -0.95 48.80 -9.69
CA ALA A 63 -1.19 47.39 -10.03
C ALA A 63 0.05 46.52 -9.72
N LEU A 64 1.26 47.02 -10.00
CA LEU A 64 2.51 46.34 -9.67
C LEU A 64 2.69 46.18 -8.14
N ASN A 65 2.34 47.20 -7.36
CA ASN A 65 2.44 47.14 -5.91
C ASN A 65 1.42 46.17 -5.31
N GLU A 66 0.19 46.13 -5.85
CA GLU A 66 -0.83 45.15 -5.46
C GLU A 66 -0.37 43.72 -5.77
N ALA A 67 0.11 43.46 -6.99
CA ALA A 67 0.65 42.16 -7.38
C ALA A 67 1.86 41.71 -6.53
N ARG A 68 2.70 42.65 -6.09
CA ARG A 68 3.80 42.36 -5.15
C ARG A 68 3.30 41.96 -3.77
N GLN A 69 2.29 42.65 -3.24
CA GLN A 69 1.71 42.29 -1.94
C GLN A 69 1.05 40.91 -1.99
N GLU A 70 0.35 40.58 -3.07
CA GLU A 70 -0.22 39.25 -3.27
C GLU A 70 0.87 38.17 -3.33
N LEU A 71 1.97 38.43 -4.04
CA LEU A 71 3.10 37.51 -4.10
C LEU A 71 3.76 37.27 -2.74
N ASP A 72 3.93 38.30 -1.92
CA ASP A 72 4.50 38.16 -0.57
C ASP A 72 3.61 37.27 0.31
N ILE A 73 2.28 37.47 0.27
CA ILE A 73 1.32 36.62 1.00
C ILE A 73 1.44 35.16 0.56
N ILE A 74 1.46 34.90 -0.75
CA ILE A 74 1.58 33.54 -1.30
C ILE A 74 2.95 32.92 -0.92
N MET A 75 4.02 33.71 -0.92
CA MET A 75 5.34 33.23 -0.50
C MET A 75 5.36 32.81 0.97
N ASP A 76 4.74 33.58 1.86
CA ASP A 76 4.64 33.22 3.27
C ASP A 76 3.78 31.97 3.48
N GLU A 77 2.61 31.89 2.84
CA GLU A 77 1.73 30.71 2.90
C GLU A 77 2.44 29.45 2.38
N THR A 78 3.15 29.56 1.25
CA THR A 78 3.89 28.42 0.68
C THR A 78 5.08 28.02 1.55
N HIS A 79 5.73 28.97 2.23
CA HIS A 79 6.80 28.69 3.18
C HIS A 79 6.26 27.94 4.41
N GLU A 80 5.16 28.40 5.01
CA GLU A 80 4.52 27.72 6.15
C GLU A 80 4.05 26.31 5.76
N ALA A 81 3.39 26.17 4.61
CA ALA A 81 2.95 24.86 4.10
C ALA A 81 4.15 23.90 3.88
N ARG A 82 5.28 24.39 3.36
CA ARG A 82 6.51 23.58 3.20
C ARG A 82 7.07 23.14 4.54
N LYS A 83 7.07 24.02 5.54
CA LYS A 83 7.58 23.70 6.87
C LYS A 83 6.73 22.60 7.52
N LEU A 84 5.40 22.76 7.50
CA LEU A 84 4.46 21.75 8.03
C LEU A 84 4.62 20.41 7.30
N SER A 85 4.72 20.43 5.97
CA SER A 85 4.93 19.20 5.19
C SER A 85 6.27 18.52 5.51
N GLY A 86 7.33 19.28 5.79
CA GLY A 86 8.61 18.74 6.22
C GLY A 86 8.55 18.06 7.60
N GLU A 87 7.80 18.64 8.54
CA GLU A 87 7.55 18.06 9.86
C GLU A 87 6.74 16.76 9.73
N GLU A 88 5.66 16.75 8.93
CA GLU A 88 4.85 15.55 8.66
C GLU A 88 5.66 14.44 7.98
N GLN A 89 6.52 14.77 7.02
CA GLN A 89 7.38 13.79 6.36
C GLN A 89 8.37 13.14 7.34
N LYS A 90 8.91 13.93 8.27
CA LYS A 90 9.79 13.42 9.31
C LYS A 90 9.04 12.48 10.26
N ASP A 91 7.86 12.88 10.73
CA ASP A 91 7.01 12.04 11.58
C ASP A 91 6.62 10.71 10.89
N VAL A 92 6.35 10.75 9.58
CA VAL A 92 6.08 9.54 8.79
C VAL A 92 7.34 8.67 8.68
N SER A 93 8.51 9.27 8.49
CA SER A 93 9.79 8.53 8.45
C SER A 93 10.06 7.85 9.79
N ASP A 94 9.95 8.57 10.89
CA ASP A 94 10.21 8.05 12.24
C ASP A 94 9.25 6.88 12.57
N LYS A 95 7.96 7.02 12.25
CA LYS A 95 6.97 5.94 12.41
C LYS A 95 7.25 4.72 11.53
N ARG A 96 7.75 4.92 10.31
CA ARG A 96 8.15 3.80 9.43
C ARG A 96 9.31 3.01 10.04
N GLU A 97 10.33 3.70 10.55
CA GLU A 97 11.45 3.04 11.22
C GLU A 97 11.01 2.25 12.47
N GLU A 98 10.07 2.80 13.25
CA GLU A 98 9.48 2.09 14.39
C GLU A 98 8.69 0.85 13.96
N LEU A 99 7.92 0.94 12.86
CA LEU A 99 7.20 -0.20 12.29
C LEU A 99 8.17 -1.29 11.81
N ASP A 100 9.17 -0.93 11.02
CA ASP A 100 10.19 -1.87 10.51
C ASP A 100 10.89 -2.59 11.67
N ARG A 101 11.22 -1.84 12.74
CA ARG A 101 11.84 -2.41 13.94
C ARG A 101 10.88 -3.39 14.65
N SER A 102 9.61 -3.03 14.78
CA SER A 102 8.61 -3.87 15.42
C SER A 102 8.32 -5.13 14.61
N GLU A 103 8.22 -5.02 13.29
CA GLU A 103 8.03 -6.14 12.36
C GLU A 103 9.21 -7.11 12.46
N TYR A 104 10.44 -6.62 12.41
CA TYR A 104 11.63 -7.46 12.59
C TYR A 104 11.63 -8.22 13.92
N LEU A 105 11.27 -7.55 15.02
CA LEU A 105 11.18 -8.19 16.34
C LEU A 105 10.07 -9.23 16.41
N LEU A 106 8.94 -8.98 15.75
CA LEU A 106 7.84 -9.93 15.64
C LEU A 106 8.29 -11.18 14.88
N GLU A 107 8.91 -11.02 13.71
CA GLU A 107 9.42 -12.13 12.90
C GLU A 107 10.45 -12.97 13.67
N ALA A 108 11.43 -12.32 14.30
CA ALA A 108 12.43 -13.00 15.12
C ALA A 108 11.80 -13.80 16.28
N ARG A 109 10.72 -13.27 16.88
CA ARG A 109 9.98 -13.98 17.91
C ARG A 109 9.19 -15.16 17.35
N GLN A 110 8.54 -15.00 16.20
CA GLN A 110 7.82 -16.08 15.52
C GLN A 110 8.78 -17.23 15.20
N VAL A 111 9.96 -16.92 14.68
CA VAL A 111 11.05 -17.88 14.41
C VAL A 111 11.38 -18.71 15.65
N LYS A 112 11.63 -18.03 16.76
CA LYS A 112 11.96 -18.67 18.02
C LYS A 112 10.85 -19.59 18.51
N LEU A 113 9.60 -19.12 18.48
CA LEU A 113 8.45 -19.89 18.94
C LEU A 113 8.17 -21.12 18.07
N VAL A 114 8.35 -21.02 16.75
CA VAL A 114 8.22 -22.16 15.83
C VAL A 114 9.30 -23.21 16.09
N SER A 115 10.55 -22.77 16.31
CA SER A 115 11.66 -23.65 16.68
C SER A 115 11.42 -24.36 18.01
N GLU A 116 10.93 -23.66 19.03
CA GLU A 116 10.54 -24.27 20.31
C GLU A 116 9.40 -25.29 20.11
N LEU A 117 8.44 -24.99 19.22
CA LEU A 117 7.33 -25.88 18.94
C LEU A 117 7.78 -27.18 18.24
N GLN A 118 8.78 -27.11 17.36
CA GLN A 118 9.42 -28.29 16.77
C GLN A 118 10.05 -29.19 17.84
N SER A 119 10.62 -28.59 18.89
CA SER A 119 11.17 -29.35 20.04
C SER A 119 10.07 -30.00 20.90
N ILE A 120 8.90 -29.38 21.03
CA ILE A 120 7.78 -29.93 21.84
C ILE A 120 7.06 -31.06 21.08
N TYR A 121 6.96 -30.94 19.76
CA TYR A 121 6.31 -31.91 18.86
C TYR A 121 7.30 -32.40 17.81
N PRO A 122 8.30 -33.22 18.19
CA PRO A 122 9.28 -33.72 17.24
C PRO A 122 8.58 -34.61 16.20
N ILE A 123 8.83 -34.31 14.91
CA ILE A 123 8.31 -35.07 13.78
C ILE A 123 9.48 -35.79 13.08
N SER A 124 9.40 -37.11 13.01
CA SER A 124 10.42 -37.95 12.37
C SER A 124 9.79 -38.98 11.43
N SER A 125 10.57 -39.47 10.48
CA SER A 125 10.22 -40.62 9.65
C SER A 125 11.08 -41.81 10.06
N ILE A 126 10.45 -42.98 10.22
CA ILE A 126 11.14 -44.26 10.34
C ILE A 126 10.87 -45.02 9.04
N ASP A 127 11.93 -45.35 8.34
CA ASP A 127 11.88 -46.29 7.23
C ASP A 127 12.07 -47.68 7.80
N ASP A 128 11.03 -48.53 7.70
CA ASP A 128 11.16 -49.92 8.09
C ASP A 128 11.92 -50.67 6.98
N PRO A 129 13.06 -51.31 7.25
CA PRO A 129 13.79 -52.07 6.25
C PRO A 129 13.04 -53.33 5.76
N HIS A 130 11.97 -53.74 6.45
CA HIS A 130 11.29 -55.03 6.23
C HIS A 130 9.94 -54.91 5.50
N ASP A 131 9.28 -53.75 5.62
CA ASP A 131 8.06 -53.39 4.90
C ASP A 131 8.41 -52.06 4.24
N ASP A 132 8.37 -51.93 2.91
CA ASP A 132 8.77 -50.74 2.11
C ASP A 132 7.94 -49.45 2.41
N LYS A 133 7.35 -49.36 3.61
CA LYS A 133 6.49 -48.30 4.10
C LYS A 133 7.25 -47.40 5.06
N THR A 134 7.35 -46.14 4.69
CA THR A 134 7.78 -45.08 5.62
C THR A 134 6.68 -44.81 6.65
N HIS A 135 7.01 -45.02 7.91
CA HIS A 135 6.17 -44.68 9.05
C HIS A 135 6.52 -43.28 9.56
N TRP A 136 5.51 -42.46 9.86
CA TRP A 136 5.72 -41.11 10.39
C TRP A 136 5.42 -41.06 11.87
N ILE A 137 6.25 -40.37 12.64
CA ILE A 137 6.14 -40.30 14.10
C ILE A 137 5.96 -38.86 14.56
N ILE A 138 5.08 -38.68 15.54
CA ILE A 138 4.96 -37.44 16.31
C ILE A 138 5.02 -37.76 17.81
N ARG A 139 6.02 -37.23 18.52
CA ARG A 139 6.19 -37.43 19.98
C ARG A 139 6.04 -38.90 20.41
N ASP A 140 6.79 -39.77 19.73
CA ASP A 140 6.83 -41.23 19.91
C ASP A 140 5.59 -42.02 19.45
N LEU A 141 4.56 -41.36 18.90
CA LEU A 141 3.40 -42.03 18.32
C LEU A 141 3.58 -42.24 16.82
N VAL A 142 3.57 -43.51 16.40
CA VAL A 142 3.65 -43.93 15.00
C VAL A 142 2.28 -43.79 14.33
N LEU A 143 2.23 -43.02 13.25
CA LEU A 143 1.13 -42.98 12.29
C LEU A 143 1.47 -43.86 11.09
N THR A 144 0.62 -44.85 10.80
CA THR A 144 0.74 -45.66 9.59
C THR A 144 0.34 -44.85 8.37
N ASN A 145 0.91 -45.20 7.22
CA ASN A 145 0.48 -44.68 5.93
C ASN A 145 -0.23 -45.82 5.15
N PRO A 146 -1.55 -45.75 4.90
CA PRO A 146 -2.49 -44.70 5.25
C PRO A 146 -2.94 -44.72 6.72
N ILE A 147 -3.35 -43.55 7.24
CA ILE A 147 -3.76 -43.35 8.65
C ILE A 147 -5.04 -44.14 8.99
N GLN A 148 -5.87 -44.39 7.99
CA GLN A 148 -7.12 -45.14 8.11
C GLN A 148 -6.89 -46.61 8.50
N ASP A 149 -5.72 -47.17 8.23
CA ASP A 149 -5.42 -48.57 8.52
C ASP A 149 -4.90 -48.81 9.95
N MET A 150 -4.71 -47.74 10.75
CA MET A 150 -4.33 -47.90 12.15
C MET A 150 -5.39 -48.69 12.93
N LYS A 151 -4.93 -49.74 13.63
CA LYS A 151 -5.78 -50.59 14.48
C LYS A 151 -5.96 -50.04 15.89
N ASP A 152 -4.99 -49.25 16.37
CA ASP A 152 -5.02 -48.66 17.71
C ASP A 152 -5.65 -47.26 17.64
N ASP A 153 -6.95 -47.22 17.91
CA ASP A 153 -7.75 -46.00 17.83
C ASP A 153 -7.34 -44.96 18.89
N GLU A 154 -6.85 -45.38 20.06
CA GLU A 154 -6.43 -44.47 21.13
C GLU A 154 -5.12 -43.76 20.79
N ARG A 155 -4.13 -44.51 20.26
CA ARG A 155 -2.88 -43.93 19.77
C ARG A 155 -3.10 -43.02 18.58
N LEU A 156 -3.94 -43.44 17.63
CA LEU A 156 -4.32 -42.62 16.48
C LEU A 156 -4.93 -41.29 16.93
N ALA A 157 -5.93 -41.34 17.82
CA ALA A 157 -6.61 -40.16 18.33
C ALA A 157 -5.66 -39.22 19.10
N SER A 158 -4.72 -39.77 19.87
CA SER A 158 -3.71 -39.00 20.60
C SER A 158 -2.73 -38.31 19.65
N ALA A 159 -2.27 -39.01 18.61
CA ALA A 159 -1.38 -38.45 17.58
C ALA A 159 -2.06 -37.32 16.79
N LEU A 160 -3.32 -37.51 16.38
CA LEU A 160 -4.12 -36.45 15.75
C LEU A 160 -4.40 -35.28 16.70
N GLY A 161 -4.55 -35.54 18.00
CA GLY A 161 -4.62 -34.52 19.04
C GLY A 161 -3.36 -33.66 19.09
N TYR A 162 -2.17 -34.27 19.04
CA TYR A 162 -0.91 -33.52 18.96
C TYR A 162 -0.80 -32.67 17.70
N ILE A 163 -1.18 -33.21 16.54
CA ILE A 163 -1.21 -32.44 15.28
C ILE A 163 -2.20 -31.26 15.39
N THR A 164 -3.36 -31.49 15.98
CA THR A 164 -4.38 -30.45 16.19
C THR A 164 -3.82 -29.33 17.06
N HIS A 165 -3.19 -29.67 18.18
CA HIS A 165 -2.58 -28.68 19.08
C HIS A 165 -1.45 -27.92 18.39
N LEU A 166 -0.60 -28.64 17.65
CA LEU A 166 0.48 -28.06 16.87
C LEU A 166 -0.04 -27.01 15.89
N LEU A 167 -1.08 -27.34 15.11
CA LEU A 167 -1.70 -26.41 14.16
C LEU A 167 -2.37 -25.20 14.84
N VAL A 168 -3.03 -25.41 15.98
CA VAL A 168 -3.58 -24.31 16.78
C VAL A 168 -2.46 -23.36 17.23
N MET A 169 -1.32 -23.88 17.69
CA MET A 169 -0.19 -23.03 18.07
C MET A 169 0.45 -22.34 16.88
N LEU A 170 0.67 -23.05 15.77
CA LEU A 170 1.16 -22.45 14.51
C LEU A 170 0.23 -21.33 14.02
N SER A 171 -1.09 -21.54 14.02
CA SER A 171 -2.04 -20.50 13.61
C SER A 171 -1.96 -19.24 14.47
N LYS A 172 -1.69 -19.39 15.77
CA LYS A 172 -1.54 -18.27 16.71
C LYS A 172 -0.21 -17.56 16.54
N TYR A 173 0.88 -18.30 16.36
CA TYR A 173 2.22 -17.72 16.22
C TYR A 173 2.42 -17.05 14.87
N LEU A 174 1.86 -17.63 13.80
CA LEU A 174 1.98 -17.11 12.44
C LEU A 174 0.85 -16.13 12.08
N GLU A 175 -0.08 -15.87 13.00
CA GLU A 175 -1.27 -15.03 12.79
C GLU A 175 -2.14 -15.45 11.59
N VAL A 176 -2.16 -16.76 11.30
CA VAL A 176 -2.94 -17.33 10.20
C VAL A 176 -4.35 -17.68 10.69
N SER A 177 -5.35 -17.03 10.11
CA SER A 177 -6.76 -17.36 10.37
C SER A 177 -7.16 -18.65 9.66
N LEU A 178 -7.13 -19.78 10.38
CA LEU A 178 -7.55 -21.08 9.84
C LEU A 178 -9.01 -21.05 9.40
N ARG A 179 -9.29 -21.63 8.23
CA ARG A 179 -10.64 -21.74 7.67
C ARG A 179 -11.53 -22.59 8.55
N TYR A 180 -11.01 -23.72 9.03
CA TYR A 180 -11.72 -24.62 9.91
C TYR A 180 -11.26 -24.40 11.36
N LYS A 181 -12.21 -24.34 12.29
CA LYS A 181 -11.89 -24.08 13.70
C LYS A 181 -11.45 -25.39 14.35
N LEU A 182 -10.18 -25.48 14.70
CA LEU A 182 -9.62 -26.59 15.48
C LEU A 182 -9.94 -26.41 16.97
N GLU A 183 -10.58 -27.40 17.58
CA GLU A 183 -10.87 -27.45 19.01
C GLU A 183 -10.06 -28.61 19.62
N PHE A 184 -8.89 -28.28 20.17
CA PHE A 184 -8.02 -29.25 20.82
C PHE A 184 -8.65 -29.77 22.11
N SER A 185 -8.79 -31.09 22.22
CA SER A 185 -9.28 -31.80 23.39
C SER A 185 -8.48 -33.10 23.59
N ALA A 186 -7.15 -33.04 23.44
CA ALA A 186 -6.26 -34.20 23.47
C ALA A 186 -6.72 -35.31 22.50
N SER A 187 -6.94 -36.53 23.00
CA SER A 187 -7.44 -37.67 22.20
C SER A 187 -8.90 -37.52 21.74
N ARG A 188 -9.61 -36.47 22.16
CA ARG A 188 -11.00 -36.20 21.76
C ARG A 188 -11.14 -34.91 20.94
N SER A 189 -10.07 -34.49 20.27
CA SER A 189 -10.06 -33.27 19.47
C SER A 189 -11.05 -33.34 18.29
N HIS A 190 -11.56 -32.19 17.88
CA HIS A 190 -12.51 -32.07 16.77
C HIS A 190 -12.28 -30.80 15.96
N ILE A 191 -12.74 -30.83 14.72
CA ILE A 191 -12.66 -29.73 13.77
C ILE A 191 -14.06 -29.25 13.42
N ARG A 192 -14.25 -27.93 13.40
CA ARG A 192 -15.55 -27.31 13.13
C ARG A 192 -15.53 -26.49 11.85
N ASP A 193 -16.42 -26.81 10.93
CA ASP A 193 -16.66 -25.98 9.74
C ASP A 193 -17.68 -24.86 10.04
N ARG A 194 -17.21 -23.61 10.04
CA ARG A 194 -18.06 -22.44 10.28
C ARG A 194 -19.05 -22.17 9.15
N VAL A 195 -18.70 -22.54 7.91
CA VAL A 195 -19.53 -22.29 6.71
C VAL A 195 -20.68 -23.30 6.64
N ALA A 196 -20.41 -24.56 6.96
CA ALA A 196 -21.46 -25.56 7.04
C ALA A 196 -22.49 -25.25 8.16
N SER A 197 -22.07 -24.50 9.19
CA SER A 197 -22.95 -24.08 10.31
C SER A 197 -24.05 -23.12 9.94
N SER A 198 -23.85 -22.27 8.94
CA SER A 198 -24.94 -21.47 8.39
C SER A 198 -25.99 -22.29 7.63
N ALA A 199 -25.68 -23.54 7.26
CA ALA A 199 -26.57 -24.44 6.52
C ALA A 199 -27.32 -25.45 7.40
N GLY A 200 -27.25 -25.33 8.74
CA GLY A 200 -28.01 -26.17 9.67
C GLY A 200 -27.58 -27.64 9.76
N ARG A 201 -26.40 -28.00 9.24
CA ARG A 201 -25.83 -29.36 9.38
C ARG A 201 -25.03 -29.49 10.68
N ASP A 202 -24.78 -30.73 11.11
CA ASP A 202 -23.72 -31.02 12.08
C ASP A 202 -22.37 -30.68 11.43
N ASN A 203 -21.65 -29.70 11.98
CA ASN A 203 -20.40 -29.19 11.40
C ASN A 203 -19.19 -29.50 12.27
N VAL A 204 -19.38 -30.38 13.24
CA VAL A 204 -18.32 -30.83 14.15
C VAL A 204 -17.92 -32.23 13.72
N TYR A 205 -16.67 -32.35 13.31
CA TYR A 205 -16.08 -33.59 12.83
C TYR A 205 -15.05 -34.07 13.85
N PRO A 206 -15.22 -35.26 14.46
CA PRO A 206 -14.27 -35.79 15.43
C PRO A 206 -12.98 -36.23 14.72
N LEU A 207 -11.83 -35.94 15.34
CA LEU A 207 -10.51 -36.44 14.91
C LEU A 207 -10.14 -37.75 15.63
N TYR A 208 -11.15 -38.48 16.07
CA TYR A 208 -11.06 -39.78 16.72
C TYR A 208 -12.24 -40.63 16.27
N ARG A 209 -12.07 -41.95 16.32
CA ARG A 209 -13.13 -42.87 15.89
C ARG A 209 -14.14 -43.04 17.01
N ILE A 210 -15.42 -42.79 16.71
CA ILE A 210 -16.54 -42.99 17.64
C ILE A 210 -17.48 -44.02 17.02
N GLY A 211 -17.60 -45.19 17.65
CA GLY A 211 -18.72 -46.12 17.44
C GLY A 211 -19.05 -46.49 15.98
N GLY A 212 -18.07 -46.51 15.07
CA GLY A 212 -18.25 -46.93 13.68
C GLY A 212 -18.56 -45.83 12.66
N ASP A 213 -18.65 -44.55 13.05
CA ASP A 213 -18.86 -43.44 12.09
C ASP A 213 -17.55 -43.04 11.39
N LYS A 214 -17.09 -43.91 10.48
CA LYS A 214 -15.85 -43.72 9.70
C LYS A 214 -15.94 -42.49 8.78
N SER A 215 -17.11 -42.20 8.24
CA SER A 215 -17.32 -41.11 7.29
C SER A 215 -17.05 -39.74 7.91
N ARG A 216 -17.56 -39.48 9.13
CA ARG A 216 -17.28 -38.21 9.83
C ARG A 216 -15.81 -38.05 10.20
N PHE A 217 -15.14 -39.15 10.57
CA PHE A 217 -13.71 -39.14 10.88
C PHE A 217 -12.86 -38.86 9.62
N GLU A 218 -13.17 -39.51 8.50
CA GLU A 218 -12.47 -39.30 7.23
C GLU A 218 -12.64 -37.86 6.72
N GLU A 219 -13.84 -37.30 6.85
CA GLU A 219 -14.07 -35.89 6.52
C GLU A 219 -13.29 -34.97 7.47
N GLY A 220 -13.26 -35.26 8.78
CA GLY A 220 -12.43 -34.54 9.73
C GLY A 220 -10.95 -34.53 9.36
N LEU A 221 -10.40 -35.67 8.92
CA LEU A 221 -9.02 -35.79 8.46
C LEU A 221 -8.77 -34.98 7.17
N ARG A 222 -9.75 -34.97 6.24
CA ARG A 222 -9.69 -34.16 5.01
C ARG A 222 -9.63 -32.66 5.34
N LEU A 223 -10.49 -32.20 6.26
CA LEU A 223 -10.53 -30.81 6.71
C LEU A 223 -9.22 -30.42 7.43
N LEU A 224 -8.68 -31.31 8.27
CA LEU A 224 -7.39 -31.10 8.94
C LEU A 224 -6.24 -30.93 7.93
N ASN A 225 -6.22 -31.74 6.85
CA ASN A 225 -5.27 -31.58 5.77
C ASN A 225 -5.42 -30.24 5.02
N CYS A 226 -6.65 -29.73 4.89
CA CYS A 226 -6.88 -28.40 4.32
C CYS A 226 -6.29 -27.29 5.21
N ASP A 227 -6.42 -27.39 6.53
CA ASP A 227 -5.79 -26.42 7.44
C ASP A 227 -4.25 -26.51 7.38
N ILE A 228 -3.68 -27.73 7.30
CA ILE A 228 -2.23 -27.91 7.08
C ILE A 228 -1.80 -27.22 5.78
N LYS A 229 -2.52 -27.47 4.68
CA LYS A 229 -2.28 -26.85 3.39
C LYS A 229 -2.33 -25.32 3.47
N GLN A 230 -3.28 -24.77 4.21
CA GLN A 230 -3.40 -23.33 4.43
C GLN A 230 -2.19 -22.76 5.19
N VAL A 231 -1.73 -23.43 6.25
CA VAL A 231 -0.54 -23.01 7.00
C VAL A 231 0.71 -23.06 6.12
N LEU A 232 0.90 -24.12 5.33
CA LEU A 232 2.04 -24.21 4.40
C LEU A 232 2.01 -23.08 3.36
N TRP A 233 0.84 -22.80 2.78
CA TRP A 233 0.68 -21.72 1.81
C TRP A 233 0.96 -20.33 2.38
N SER A 234 0.60 -20.08 3.64
CA SER A 234 0.90 -18.81 4.31
C SER A 234 2.40 -18.49 4.35
N ARG A 235 3.26 -19.52 4.28
CA ARG A 235 4.73 -19.40 4.25
C ARG A 235 5.34 -19.82 2.90
N SER A 236 4.52 -19.84 1.84
CA SER A 236 4.95 -20.21 0.48
C SER A 236 5.59 -21.61 0.36
N VAL A 237 5.31 -22.52 1.29
CA VAL A 237 5.79 -23.91 1.25
C VAL A 237 4.85 -24.74 0.37
N LYS A 238 5.43 -25.56 -0.53
CA LYS A 238 4.65 -26.44 -1.42
C LYS A 238 4.02 -27.59 -0.63
N TYR A 239 2.69 -27.66 -0.65
CA TYR A 239 1.93 -28.81 -0.14
C TYR A 239 1.89 -29.94 -1.18
N ASP A 240 2.17 -31.17 -0.75
CA ASP A 240 2.09 -32.36 -1.58
C ASP A 240 0.89 -33.22 -1.16
N GLU A 241 -0.09 -33.33 -2.05
CA GLU A 241 -1.35 -34.04 -1.79
C GLU A 241 -1.19 -35.55 -1.65
N LYS A 242 -0.11 -36.12 -2.18
CA LYS A 242 0.20 -37.56 -2.09
C LYS A 242 1.08 -37.88 -0.89
N ALA A 243 1.69 -36.87 -0.29
CA ALA A 243 2.52 -37.03 0.89
C ALA A 243 1.68 -37.20 2.16
N HIS A 244 2.24 -37.94 3.11
CA HIS A 244 1.67 -38.03 4.45
C HIS A 244 1.60 -36.63 5.12
N MET A 245 0.56 -36.38 5.92
CA MET A 245 0.35 -35.08 6.57
C MET A 245 1.55 -34.62 7.42
N LEU A 246 2.18 -35.56 8.16
CA LEU A 246 3.40 -35.28 8.93
C LEU A 246 4.61 -34.97 8.05
N LYS A 247 4.67 -35.50 6.82
CA LYS A 247 5.72 -35.14 5.86
C LYS A 247 5.58 -33.68 5.42
N ASN A 248 4.36 -33.23 5.17
CA ASN A 248 4.08 -31.84 4.84
C ASN A 248 4.39 -30.91 6.03
N LEU A 249 4.05 -31.31 7.25
CA LEU A 249 4.40 -30.56 8.46
C LEU A 249 5.91 -30.57 8.73
N LYS A 250 6.60 -31.68 8.49
CA LYS A 250 8.06 -31.74 8.59
C LYS A 250 8.70 -30.81 7.55
N ARG A 251 8.19 -30.78 6.31
CA ARG A 251 8.62 -29.81 5.29
C ARG A 251 8.42 -28.37 5.75
N PHE A 252 7.33 -28.07 6.46
CA PHE A 252 7.14 -26.72 6.99
C PHE A 252 8.30 -26.31 7.90
N PHE A 253 8.68 -27.16 8.87
CA PHE A 253 9.83 -26.89 9.76
C PHE A 253 11.18 -26.95 9.05
N ASP A 254 11.37 -27.89 8.12
CA ASP A 254 12.65 -28.04 7.40
C ASP A 254 12.88 -26.88 6.41
N ASN A 255 11.83 -26.18 5.97
CA ASN A 255 11.93 -24.98 5.12
C ASN A 255 12.04 -23.68 5.94
N ASP A 256 12.31 -23.74 7.25
CA ASP A 256 12.27 -22.59 8.14
C ASP A 256 13.11 -21.39 7.64
N MET A 257 12.35 -20.34 7.28
CA MET A 257 12.58 -18.91 7.54
C MET A 257 13.85 -18.25 7.00
N PHE A 258 13.92 -18.12 5.68
CA PHE A 258 14.76 -17.10 5.04
C PHE A 258 14.06 -16.46 3.85
N LEU A 259 12.94 -15.77 4.06
CA LEU A 259 12.56 -14.71 3.14
C LEU A 259 11.86 -13.59 3.93
N PRO A 260 12.57 -12.49 4.25
CA PRO A 260 11.89 -11.21 4.30
C PRO A 260 11.33 -10.96 2.89
N VAL A 261 10.04 -10.65 2.79
CA VAL A 261 9.46 -10.08 1.56
C VAL A 261 9.58 -8.57 1.67
#